data_AF-A0A2G1XFI6-F1
#
_entry.id   AF-A0A2G1XFI6-F1
#
_cell.length_a   1.000
_cell.length_b   1.000
_cell.length_c   1.000
_cell.angle_alpha   90.00
_cell.angle_beta   90.00
_cell.angle_gamma   90.00
#
_symmetry.space_group_name_H-M   'P 1'
#
loop_
_entity.id
_entity.type
_entity.pdbx_description
1 polymer ?
#
loop_
_entity_poly.entity_id
_entity_poly.type
_entity_poly.pdbx_seq_one_letter_code
_entity_poly.pdbx_strand_id
1 'polypeptide(L)' 'MAAGNLRDALAAHARGDVPAAISALMSIDPESWQAIEHRLARLGATTADLLNTMRELRP' A
#
# COMPACT_ATOMS: atom_id res chain seq x y z
N MET A 1 11.70 4.51 -5.88
CA MET A 1 11.45 3.05 -5.81
C MET A 1 10.24 2.73 -4.94
N ALA A 2 10.16 3.22 -3.70
CA ALA A 2 9.02 2.94 -2.81
C ALA A 2 7.62 3.28 -3.35
N ALA A 3 7.44 4.39 -4.06
CA ALA A 3 6.16 4.69 -4.71
C ALA A 3 5.79 3.69 -5.82
N GLY A 4 6.79 3.06 -6.45
CA GLY A 4 6.60 1.95 -7.40
C GLY A 4 6.17 0.69 -6.66
N ASN A 5 6.90 0.29 -5.61
CA ASN A 5 6.56 -0.89 -4.80
C ASN A 5 5.16 -0.77 -4.17
N LEU A 6 4.79 0.42 -3.69
CA LEU A 6 3.43 0.68 -3.17
C LEU A 6 2.38 0.53 -4.29
N ARG A 7 2.63 1.09 -5.48
CA ARG A 7 1.71 0.91 -6.62
C ARG A 7 1.58 -0.56 -7.02
N ASP A 8 2.67 -1.29 -7.04
CA ASP A 8 2.70 -2.71 -7.39
C ASP A 8 1.92 -3.54 -6.37
N ALA A 9 2.07 -3.22 -5.08
CA ALA A 9 1.29 -3.83 -4.00
C ALA A 9 -0.21 -3.59 -4.18
N LEU A 10 -0.62 -2.36 -4.49
CA LEU A 10 -2.02 -1.99 -4.73
C LEU A 10 -2.58 -2.69 -5.97
N ALA A 11 -1.79 -2.78 -7.05
CA ALA A 11 -2.18 -3.47 -8.27
C ALA A 11 -2.33 -4.98 -8.07
N ALA A 12 -1.42 -5.61 -7.30
CA ALA A 12 -1.53 -7.02 -6.92
C ALA A 12 -2.75 -7.28 -6.05
N HIS A 13 -3.00 -6.41 -5.06
CA HIS A 13 -4.19 -6.47 -4.21
C HIS A 13 -5.49 -6.34 -5.02
N ALA A 14 -5.53 -5.45 -6.02
CA ALA A 14 -6.67 -5.28 -6.91
C ALA A 14 -6.98 -6.55 -7.73
N ARG A 15 -5.95 -7.31 -8.13
CA ARG A 15 -6.09 -8.61 -8.82
C ARG A 15 -6.43 -9.78 -7.89
N GLY A 16 -6.50 -9.56 -6.57
CA GLY A 16 -6.69 -10.62 -5.58
C GLY A 16 -5.42 -11.45 -5.30
N ASP A 17 -4.27 -11.02 -5.81
CA ASP A 17 -2.97 -11.68 -5.61
C ASP A 17 -2.34 -11.23 -4.29
N VAL A 18 -2.80 -11.84 -3.20
CA VAL A 18 -2.36 -11.52 -1.84
C VAL A 18 -0.85 -11.76 -1.64
N PRO A 19 -0.25 -12.87 -2.12
CA PRO A 19 1.19 -13.09 -2.00
C PRO A 19 2.02 -12.00 -2.68
N ALA A 20 1.66 -11.61 -3.92
CA ALA A 20 2.38 -10.56 -4.63
C ALA A 20 2.21 -9.19 -3.95
N ALA A 21 1.03 -8.90 -3.41
CA ALA A 21 0.79 -7.67 -2.66
C ALA A 21 1.69 -7.59 -1.42
N ILE A 22 1.78 -8.66 -0.63
CA ILE A 22 2.65 -8.72 0.56
C ILE A 22 4.12 -8.59 0.16
N SER A 23 4.56 -9.29 -0.89
CA SER A 23 5.95 -9.22 -1.37
C SER A 23 6.35 -7.80 -1.77
N ALA A 24 5.47 -7.09 -2.47
CA ALA A 24 5.69 -5.70 -2.86
C ALA A 24 5.74 -4.74 -1.65
N LEU A 25 4.87 -4.94 -0.64
CA LEU A 25 4.91 -4.17 0.61
C LEU A 25 6.20 -4.41 1.42
N MET A 26 6.67 -5.65 1.46
CA MET A 26 7.92 -6.03 2.15
C MET A 26 9.18 -5.55 1.42
N SER A 27 9.06 -5.20 0.14
CA SER A 27 10.14 -4.62 -0.66
C SER A 27 10.31 -3.11 -0.44
N ILE A 28 9.41 -2.47 0.32
CA ILE A 28 9.54 -1.06 0.72
C ILE A 28 10.49 -0.98 1.91
N ASP A 29 11.53 -0.15 1.78
CA ASP A 29 12.48 0.08 2.86
C ASP A 29 11.83 0.85 4.04
N PRO A 30 12.38 0.73 5.26
CA PRO A 30 11.78 1.34 6.46
C PRO A 30 11.62 2.87 6.40
N GLU A 31 12.58 3.58 5.82
CA GLU A 31 12.53 5.05 5.71
C GLU A 31 11.37 5.47 4.79
N SER A 32 11.25 4.80 3.65
CA SER A 32 10.15 5.01 2.73
C SER A 32 8.79 4.66 3.34
N TRP A 33 8.72 3.61 4.16
CA TRP A 33 7.51 3.26 4.90
C TRP A 33 7.07 4.39 5.82
N GLN A 34 7.98 4.90 6.63
CA GLN A 34 7.72 6.01 7.54
C GLN A 34 7.27 7.27 6.78
N ALA A 35 7.85 7.54 5.61
CA ALA A 35 7.45 8.64 4.76
C ALA A 35 6.05 8.46 4.16
N ILE A 36 5.61 7.22 3.89
CA ILE A 36 4.24 6.91 3.45
C ILE A 36 3.27 7.14 4.62
N GLU A 37 3.56 6.59 5.79
CA GLU A 37 2.74 6.76 6.99
C GLU A 37 2.58 8.23 7.37
N HIS A 38 3.66 9.01 7.31
CA HIS A 38 3.59 10.45 7.58
C HIS A 38 2.66 11.19 6.60
N ARG A 39 2.66 10.82 5.32
CA ARG A 39 1.75 11.42 4.33
C ARG A 39 0.30 11.01 4.57
N LEU A 40 0.06 9.74 4.91
CA LEU A 40 -1.29 9.26 5.24
C LEU A 40 -1.83 9.94 6.51
N ALA A 41 -0.99 10.08 7.54
CA ALA A 41 -1.35 10.77 8.77
C ALA A 41 -1.74 12.24 8.53
N ARG A 42 -1.05 12.94 7.61
CA ARG A 42 -1.43 14.30 7.19
C ARG A 42 -2.80 14.38 6.50
N LEU A 43 -3.30 13.27 6.00
CA LEU A 43 -4.64 13.13 5.41
C LEU A 43 -5.66 12.56 6.42
N GLY A 44 -5.25 12.32 7.68
CA GLY A 44 -6.10 11.69 8.69
C GLY A 44 -6.36 10.19 8.45
N ALA A 45 -5.52 9.55 7.64
CA ALA A 45 -5.66 8.14 7.26
C ALA A 45 -4.48 7.30 7.76
N THR A 46 -4.69 5.99 7.81
CA THR A 46 -3.67 4.99 8.09
C THR A 46 -3.42 4.09 6.87
N THR A 47 -2.35 3.31 6.92
CA THR A 47 -2.08 2.29 5.89
C THR A 47 -3.20 1.24 5.83
N ALA A 48 -3.84 0.93 6.97
CA ALA A 48 -4.99 0.04 7.01
C ALA A 48 -6.19 0.63 6.28
N ASP A 49 -6.46 1.93 6.45
CA ASP A 49 -7.53 2.63 5.73
C ASP A 49 -7.31 2.59 4.23
N LEU A 50 -6.08 2.85 3.78
CA LEU A 50 -5.70 2.75 2.36
C LEU A 50 -5.99 1.35 1.77
N LEU A 51 -5.62 0.28 2.50
CA LEU A 51 -5.87 -1.09 2.06
C LEU A 51 -7.37 -1.43 2.07
N ASN A 52 -8.13 -0.93 3.06
CA ASN A 52 -9.57 -1.14 3.13
C ASN A 52 -10.32 -0.42 2.00
N THR A 53 -9.97 0.83 1.69
CA THR A 53 -10.52 1.56 0.54
C THR A 53 -10.28 0.81 -0.77
N MET A 54 -9.11 0.17 -0.92
CA MET A 54 -8.80 -0.62 -2.11
C MET A 54 -9.65 -1.88 -2.25
N ARG A 55 -10.08 -2.49 -1.12
CA ARG A 55 -11.00 -3.62 -1.13
C ARG A 55 -12.41 -3.22 -1.57
N GLU A 56 -12.85 -2.03 -1.17
CA GLU A 56 -14.19 -1.49 -1.48
C GLU A 56 -14.33 -1.01 -2.92
N LEU A 57 -13.25 -0.56 -3.55
CA LEU A 57 -13.20 -0.13 -4.95
C LEU A 57 -13.20 -1.29 -5.96
N ARG A 58 -13.31 -2.55 -5.50
CA ARG A 58 -13.38 -3.72 -6.38
C ARG A 58 -14.82 -3.83 -6.94
N PRO A 59 -15.01 -3.76 -8.28
CA PRO A 59 -16.31 -3.97 -8.90
C PRO A 59 -16.80 -5.42 -8.74
#